data_AF-A0A1I0ICB9-F1
#
_entry.id   AF-A0A1I0ICB9-F1
#
_cell.length_a   1.000
_cell.length_b   1.000
_cell.length_c   1.000
_cell.angle_alpha   90.00
_cell.angle_beta   90.00
_cell.angle_gamma   90.00
#
_symmetry.space_group_name_H-M   'P 1'
#
loop_
_entity.id
_entity.type
_entity.pdbx_description
1 polymer ?
#
loop_
_entity_poly.entity_id
_entity_poly.type
_entity_poly.pdbx_seq_one_letter_code
_entity_poly.pdbx_strand_id
1 'polypeptide(L)' 'MCKAMEDMRNEAALAERKKIAAKLLEGGKLSPEKIADVSELSLEEVRELAGKKGA' A
#
# COMPACT_ATOMS: atom_id res chain seq x y z
N MET A 1 11.78 0.75 -27.19
CA MET A 1 11.79 1.08 -25.75
C MET A 1 10.95 0.01 -25.06
N CYS A 2 11.60 -0.90 -24.34
CA CYS A 2 10.98 -2.15 -23.89
C CYS A 2 9.98 -1.90 -22.76
N LYS A 3 8.70 -2.14 -23.06
CA LYS A 3 7.54 -2.11 -22.16
C LYS A 3 7.74 -2.90 -20.85
N ALA A 4 8.63 -3.90 -20.87
CA ALA A 4 8.97 -4.72 -19.71
C ALA A 4 9.71 -3.98 -18.58
N MET A 5 10.48 -2.92 -18.88
CA MET A 5 11.17 -2.16 -17.81
C MET A 5 10.23 -1.20 -17.07
N GLU A 6 9.18 -0.69 -17.73
CA GLU A 6 8.18 0.15 -17.08
C GLU A 6 7.29 -0.65 -16.13
N ASP A 7 6.96 -1.89 -16.50
CA ASP A 7 6.10 -2.78 -15.70
C ASP A 7 6.78 -3.15 -14.36
N MET A 8 8.05 -3.59 -14.40
CA MET A 8 8.84 -3.88 -13.19
C MET A 8 8.97 -2.67 -12.25
N ARG A 9 9.07 -1.46 -12.80
CA ARG A 9 9.16 -0.24 -12.01
C ARG A 9 7.83 0.09 -11.32
N ASN A 10 6.71 -0.19 -11.99
CA ASN A 10 5.37 0.00 -11.44
C ASN A 10 5.06 -1.03 -10.32
N GLU A 11 5.50 -2.28 -10.49
CA GLU A 11 5.38 -3.31 -9.46
C GLU A 11 6.18 -2.98 -8.20
N ALA A 12 7.42 -2.51 -8.35
CA ALA A 12 8.26 -2.10 -7.23
C ALA A 12 7.66 -0.91 -6.46
N ALA A 13 7.13 0.08 -7.17
CA ALA A 13 6.45 1.22 -6.57
C ALA A 13 5.19 0.79 -5.81
N LEU A 14 4.39 -0.10 -6.38
CA LEU A 14 3.20 -0.64 -5.72
C LEU A 14 3.57 -1.44 -4.46
N ALA A 15 4.61 -2.26 -4.51
CA ALA A 15 5.08 -3.03 -3.36
C ALA A 15 5.56 -2.13 -2.21
N GLU A 16 6.29 -1.05 -2.51
CA GLU A 16 6.73 -0.08 -1.52
C GLU A 16 5.53 0.65 -0.88
N ARG A 17 4.56 1.09 -1.68
CA ARG A 17 3.32 1.73 -1.19
C ARG A 17 2.57 0.81 -0.22
N LYS A 18 2.39 -0.48 -0.56
CA LYS A 18 1.75 -1.48 0.32
C LYS A 18 2.53 -1.69 1.62
N LYS A 19 3.86 -1.72 1.55
CA LYS A 19 4.73 -1.86 2.73
C LYS A 19 4.64 -0.66 3.66
N ILE A 20 4.58 0.56 3.12
CA ILE A 20 4.38 1.79 3.90
C ILE A 20 3.01 1.74 4.59
N ALA A 21 1.94 1.42 3.85
CA ALA A 21 0.59 1.31 4.40
C ALA A 21 0.51 0.28 5.54
N ALA A 22 1.12 -0.90 5.35
CA ALA A 22 1.18 -1.93 6.38
C ALA A 22 1.88 -1.44 7.66
N LYS A 23 3.04 -0.78 7.54
CA LYS A 23 3.76 -0.21 8.70
C LYS A 23 2.94 0.86 9.43
N LEU A 24 2.21 1.70 8.68
CA LEU A 24 1.36 2.74 9.27
C LEU A 24 0.16 2.13 10.02
N LEU A 25 -0.43 1.06 9.48
CA LEU A 25 -1.48 0.29 10.13
C LEU A 25 -0.98 -0.39 11.41
N GLU A 26 0.23 -0.97 11.39
CA GLU A 26 0.86 -1.54 12.59
C GLU A 26 1.12 -0.49 13.66
N GLY A 27 1.43 0.75 13.26
CA GLY A 27 1.62 1.86 14.18
C GLY A 27 0.34 2.31 14.91
N GLY A 28 -0.86 1.95 14.41
CA GLY A 28 -2.15 2.21 15.06
C GLY A 28 -2.51 3.70 15.26
N LYS A 29 -1.72 4.63 14.74
CA LYS A 29 -1.85 6.08 14.97
C LYS A 29 -2.67 6.82 13.90
N LEU A 30 -2.91 6.20 12.75
CA LEU A 30 -3.57 6.83 11.60
C LEU A 30 -4.82 6.06 11.19
N SER A 31 -5.87 6.79 10.81
CA SER A 31 -7.06 6.22 10.19
C SER A 31 -6.74 5.66 8.80
N PRO A 32 -7.45 4.62 8.33
CA PRO A 32 -7.22 4.01 7.02
C PRO A 32 -7.34 5.02 5.85
N GLU A 33 -8.19 6.04 5.98
CA GLU A 33 -8.31 7.13 5.01
C GLU A 33 -7.02 7.94 4.86
N LYS A 34 -6.37 8.25 5.98
CA LYS A 34 -5.11 9.00 5.98
C LYS A 34 -3.96 8.14 5.48
N ILE A 35 -4.00 6.84 5.75
CA ILE A 35 -3.01 5.89 5.25
C ILE A 35 -3.14 5.74 3.73
N ALA A 36 -4.35 5.66 3.19
CA ALA A 36 -4.62 5.62 1.75
C ALA A 36 -4.04 6.85 1.03
N ASP A 37 -4.28 8.04 1.58
CA ASP A 37 -3.73 9.32 1.10
C ASP A 37 -2.18 9.31 1.07
N VAL A 38 -1.54 8.91 2.16
CA VAL A 38 -0.06 8.93 2.28
C VAL A 38 0.62 7.83 1.46
N SER A 39 -0.01 6.67 1.33
CA SER A 39 0.54 5.53 0.57
C SER A 39 0.13 5.55 -0.90
N GLU A 40 -0.65 6.53 -1.34
CA GLU A 40 -1.23 6.59 -2.70
C GLU A 40 -1.96 5.29 -3.08
N LEU A 41 -2.62 4.68 -2.10
CA LEU A 41 -3.42 3.46 -2.28
C LEU A 41 -4.90 3.80 -2.16
N SER A 42 -5.74 2.97 -2.75
CA SER A 42 -7.18 3.03 -2.52
C SER A 42 -7.52 2.67 -1.07
N LEU A 43 -8.56 3.30 -0.52
CA LEU A 43 -9.06 2.97 0.81
C LEU A 43 -9.35 1.46 0.97
N GLU A 44 -9.86 0.83 -0.09
CA GLU A 44 -10.16 -0.60 -0.13
C GLU A 44 -8.90 -1.46 0.04
N GLU A 45 -7.82 -1.16 -0.69
CA GLU A 45 -6.52 -1.85 -0.56
C GLU A 45 -5.94 -1.71 0.86
N VAL A 46 -6.05 -0.52 1.46
CA VAL A 46 -5.61 -0.30 2.85
C VAL A 46 -6.45 -1.08 3.84
N ARG A 47 -7.77 -1.16 3.64
CA ARG A 47 -8.66 -1.98 4.48
C ARG A 47 -8.39 -3.47 4.31
N GLU A 48 -8.06 -3.91 3.10
CA GLU A 48 -7.68 -5.29 2.84
C GLU A 48 -6.36 -5.65 3.53
N LEU A 49 -5.36 -4.75 3.49
CA LEU A 49 -4.10 -4.89 4.23
C LEU A 49 -4.33 -4.91 5.75
N ALA A 50 -5.25 -4.10 6.27
CA ALA A 50 -5.62 -4.10 7.68
C ALA A 50 -6.36 -5.39 8.10
N GLY A 51 -7.27 -5.89 7.24
CA GLY A 51 -8.06 -7.09 7.50
C GLY A 51 -7.28 -8.40 7.37
N LYS A 52 -6.25 -8.45 6.52
CA LYS A 52 -5.38 -9.63 6.37
C LYS A 52 -4.51 -9.94 7.59
N LYS A 53 -4.36 -9.01 8.55
CA LYS A 53 -3.57 -9.22 9.78
C LYS A 53 -4.31 -9.99 10.87
N GLY A 54 -5.53 -10.47 10.61
CA GLY A 54 -6.43 -11.06 11.61
C GLY A 54 -6.87 -12.51 11.38
N ALA A 55 -6.16 -13.32 10.59
CA ALA A 55 -6.40 -14.75 10.44
C ALA A 55 -5.18 -15.58 10.88
#